data_AF-A0A1B8FII9-F1
#
_entry.id   AF-A0A1B8FII9-F1
#
_cell.length_a   1.000
_cell.length_b   1.000
_cell.length_c   1.000
_cell.angle_alpha   90.00
_cell.angle_beta   90.00
_cell.angle_gamma   90.00
#
_symmetry.space_group_name_H-M   'P 1'
#
loop_
_entity.id
_entity.type
_entity.pdbx_description
1 polymer ?
#
loop_
_entity_poly.entity_id
_entity_poly.type
_entity_poly.pdbx_seq_one_letter_code
_entity_poly.pdbx_strand_id
1 'polypeptide(L)'
;MTDSPVPPTAHESAFFSILSHFSNRRASTELSIYNALRRDYPEYEIVATKTTYCHLLSFVQYKMATATPIHGNNHDISRVYKPPTQRNKKKNADGKLKDEVRVGIWEYVWGGNEYLYYHVEYDSSAYGTKETVIYLLNRKWPVGAAPETTPEAITAASEAAKERIDKLLMAVGKWSADVHSEIYVFDNSAWRKDRKLYMSVMGTKWSDVILSPSLKDGIINDITTFFNSEEMYTSLNIPWKRGIILHGTPGNGKTLSIKALINNLQTGDRKIPSLYVKNLDNCSYGPKHSIREIFTRARTLAPCLLIFEDLDSLVTDKIRAYFLNEVDGLESNDGICMIGSTNHLNKLDPAIAKRPSRFDRKYHFGLPGLAERETYCAYWGKKLEGKETVGITAQMATALAGFTEGFSFAYLKELFLASLVAVATKTEVEQAAGEAEVVVEEEGSASSDSTVVVEKDDTVAEGGAEPAEGVDKAKTEAPAVDKKEEKKEVMKPISEDEIPEELRDNIFFRVLCHQITSLRREMDDKGDEEKVESGGEPDYGHRGDEDDSD
;
A
#
# COMPACT_ATOMS: atom_id res chain seq x y z
N MET A 1 -41.85 50.66 -50.02
CA MET A 1 -42.05 49.98 -48.72
C MET A 1 -41.13 48.79 -48.72
N THR A 2 -40.02 48.89 -48.01
CA THR A 2 -39.04 47.82 -47.83
C THR A 2 -39.41 47.08 -46.56
N ASP A 3 -40.04 45.91 -46.69
CA ASP A 3 -40.29 45.00 -45.57
C ASP A 3 -38.96 44.56 -44.98
N SER A 4 -38.60 45.16 -43.84
CA SER A 4 -37.54 44.62 -43.01
C SER A 4 -38.12 43.44 -42.25
N PRO A 5 -37.47 42.26 -42.25
CA PRO A 5 -38.01 41.09 -41.58
C PRO A 5 -38.18 41.37 -40.09
N VAL A 6 -39.33 40.94 -39.56
CA VAL A 6 -39.67 41.06 -38.14
C VAL A 6 -38.56 40.38 -37.32
N PRO A 7 -38.04 41.04 -36.26
CA PRO A 7 -36.99 40.44 -35.43
C PRO A 7 -37.50 39.14 -34.81
N PRO A 8 -36.66 38.10 -34.73
CA PRO A 8 -37.07 36.79 -34.24
C PRO A 8 -37.63 36.91 -32.82
N THR A 9 -38.68 36.15 -32.54
CA THR A 9 -39.25 36.05 -31.19
C THR A 9 -38.19 35.53 -30.22
N ALA A 10 -38.36 35.78 -28.91
CA ALA A 10 -37.45 35.28 -27.88
C ALA A 10 -37.27 33.74 -27.96
N HIS A 11 -38.33 33.03 -28.33
CA HIS A 11 -38.30 31.58 -28.57
C HIS A 11 -37.50 31.19 -29.81
N GLU A 12 -37.63 31.91 -30.93
CA GLU A 12 -36.83 31.66 -32.14
C GLU A 12 -35.36 31.98 -31.90
N SER A 13 -35.05 33.08 -31.21
CA SER A 13 -33.68 33.44 -30.84
C SER A 13 -33.03 32.39 -29.93
N ALA A 14 -33.77 31.87 -28.95
CA ALA A 14 -33.31 30.77 -28.11
C ALA A 14 -33.13 29.47 -28.92
N PHE A 15 -34.08 29.12 -29.79
CA PHE A 15 -33.99 27.94 -30.66
C PHE A 15 -32.79 28.01 -31.61
N PHE A 16 -32.56 29.13 -32.29
CA PHE A 16 -31.40 29.30 -33.17
C PHE A 16 -30.08 29.42 -32.40
N SER A 17 -30.08 29.94 -31.17
CA SER A 17 -28.89 29.89 -30.29
C SER A 17 -28.56 28.45 -29.87
N ILE A 18 -29.55 27.64 -29.53
CA ILE A 18 -29.36 26.23 -29.20
C ILE A 18 -28.92 25.46 -30.45
N LEU A 19 -29.57 25.68 -31.59
CA LEU A 19 -29.23 25.04 -32.86
C LEU A 19 -27.81 25.40 -33.30
N SER A 20 -27.40 26.67 -33.18
CA SER A 20 -26.03 27.11 -33.50
C SER A 20 -24.99 26.54 -32.52
N HIS A 21 -25.35 26.37 -31.24
CA HIS A 21 -24.51 25.68 -30.26
C HIS A 21 -24.21 24.23 -30.70
N PHE A 22 -25.22 23.50 -31.20
CA PHE A 22 -25.02 22.16 -31.75
C PHE A 22 -24.34 22.15 -33.12
N SER A 23 -24.43 23.24 -33.88
CA SER A 23 -23.89 23.37 -35.24
C SER A 23 -22.44 23.88 -35.29
N ASN A 24 -21.89 24.35 -34.15
CA ASN A 24 -20.52 24.85 -34.10
C ASN A 24 -19.52 23.74 -34.45
N ARG A 25 -18.58 24.06 -35.35
CA ARG A 25 -17.47 23.16 -35.70
C ARG A 25 -16.63 22.90 -34.44
N ARG A 26 -16.73 21.69 -33.89
CA ARG A 26 -15.82 21.24 -32.85
C ARG A 26 -14.45 21.02 -33.50
N ALA A 27 -13.47 21.84 -33.16
CA ALA A 27 -12.10 21.64 -33.62
C ALA A 27 -11.50 20.47 -32.83
N SER A 28 -11.02 19.45 -33.53
CA SER A 28 -10.15 18.44 -32.91
C SER A 28 -8.78 19.07 -32.71
N THR A 29 -8.35 19.22 -31.45
CA THR A 29 -7.01 19.72 -31.09
C THR A 29 -5.93 18.86 -31.74
N GLU A 30 -6.11 17.54 -31.68
CA GLU A 30 -5.22 16.56 -32.32
C GLU A 30 -5.10 16.80 -33.84
N LEU A 31 -6.23 16.90 -34.55
CA LEU A 31 -6.23 17.11 -36.00
C LEU A 31 -5.66 18.48 -36.39
N SER A 32 -5.88 19.50 -35.56
CA SER A 32 -5.36 20.85 -35.79
C SER A 32 -3.83 20.88 -35.69
N ILE A 33 -3.26 20.23 -34.68
CA ILE A 33 -1.81 20.08 -34.52
C ILE A 33 -1.25 19.22 -35.65
N TYR A 34 -1.87 18.08 -35.95
CA TYR A 34 -1.44 17.20 -37.04
C TYR A 34 -1.36 17.94 -38.39
N ASN A 35 -2.37 18.74 -38.72
CA ASN A 35 -2.39 19.54 -39.95
C ASN A 35 -1.33 20.65 -39.96
N ALA A 36 -1.07 21.29 -38.82
CA ALA A 36 -0.02 22.29 -38.70
C ALA A 36 1.37 21.65 -38.92
N LEU A 37 1.64 20.50 -38.29
CA LEU A 37 2.88 19.77 -38.49
C LEU A 37 3.06 19.31 -39.94
N ARG A 38 1.98 18.82 -40.59
CA ARG A 38 2.05 18.39 -42.00
C ARG A 38 2.33 19.54 -42.96
N ARG A 39 1.81 20.74 -42.65
CA ARG A 39 2.07 21.96 -43.43
C ARG A 39 3.51 22.44 -43.25
N ASP A 40 4.00 22.44 -42.02
CA ASP A 40 5.30 23.02 -41.66
C ASP A 40 6.47 22.05 -41.92
N TYR A 41 6.20 20.74 -42.00
CA TYR A 41 7.17 19.67 -42.29
C TYR A 41 6.74 18.77 -43.46
N PRO A 42 6.59 19.30 -44.69
CA PRO A 42 6.11 18.53 -45.84
C PRO A 42 7.03 17.35 -46.24
N GLU A 43 8.33 17.47 -45.97
CA GLU A 43 9.37 16.47 -46.22
C GLU A 43 9.41 15.34 -45.16
N TYR A 44 8.60 15.46 -44.10
CA TYR A 44 8.48 14.43 -43.08
C TYR A 44 7.21 13.61 -43.25
N GLU A 45 7.29 12.38 -42.80
CA GLU A 45 6.14 11.55 -42.51
C GLU A 45 5.79 11.67 -41.04
N ILE A 46 4.49 11.73 -40.72
CA ILE A 46 4.00 12.07 -39.38
C ILE A 46 3.02 11.02 -38.90
N VAL A 47 3.32 10.42 -37.74
CA VAL A 47 2.44 9.48 -37.05
C VAL A 47 2.11 10.02 -35.66
N ALA A 48 0.81 10.09 -35.35
CA ALA A 48 0.32 10.44 -34.02
C ALA A 48 0.05 9.15 -33.22
N THR A 49 0.40 9.14 -31.93
CA THR A 49 0.13 8.04 -31.01
C THR A 49 -0.08 8.53 -29.58
N LYS A 50 -0.57 7.65 -28.71
CA LYS A 50 -0.81 7.94 -27.28
C LYS A 50 0.28 7.35 -26.39
N THR A 51 0.38 7.85 -25.17
CA THR A 51 1.40 7.41 -24.18
C THR A 51 1.12 6.04 -23.56
N THR A 52 -0.06 5.44 -23.78
CA THR A 52 -0.57 4.25 -23.08
C THR A 52 0.38 3.03 -23.11
N TYR A 53 1.20 2.89 -24.17
CA TYR A 53 2.30 1.92 -24.23
C TYR A 53 3.52 2.48 -24.97
N CYS A 54 3.66 3.81 -25.06
CA CYS A 54 4.73 4.45 -25.82
C CYS A 54 5.51 5.41 -24.92
N HIS A 55 6.42 4.86 -24.09
CA HIS A 55 7.20 5.64 -23.14
C HIS A 55 8.58 6.05 -23.70
N LEU A 56 8.59 6.82 -24.80
CA LEU A 56 9.81 7.24 -25.52
C LEU A 56 10.89 7.88 -24.63
N LEU A 57 10.51 8.79 -23.73
CA LEU A 57 11.46 9.45 -22.83
C LEU A 57 12.00 8.50 -21.76
N SER A 58 11.20 7.55 -21.27
CA SER A 58 11.67 6.51 -20.36
C SER A 58 12.64 5.56 -21.07
N PHE A 59 12.39 5.22 -22.33
CA PHE A 59 13.30 4.41 -23.15
C PHE A 59 14.71 5.05 -23.25
N VAL A 60 14.76 6.38 -23.33
CA VAL A 60 16.02 7.17 -23.31
C VAL A 60 16.69 7.13 -21.93
N GLN A 61 15.93 7.22 -20.83
CA GLN A 61 16.48 7.12 -19.47
C GLN A 61 17.18 5.77 -19.22
N TYR A 62 16.70 4.71 -19.86
CA TYR A 62 17.31 3.38 -19.86
C TYR A 62 18.40 3.20 -20.93
N LYS A 63 18.83 4.29 -21.57
CA LYS A 63 19.90 4.33 -22.59
C LYS A 63 19.64 3.48 -23.83
N MET A 64 18.37 3.21 -24.13
CA MET A 64 17.99 2.46 -25.35
C MET A 64 17.90 3.35 -26.59
N ALA A 65 17.80 4.67 -26.39
CA ALA A 65 17.78 5.71 -27.41
C ALA A 65 18.38 7.00 -26.82
N THR A 66 18.55 8.04 -27.64
CA THR A 66 18.91 9.38 -27.18
C THR A 66 17.83 10.38 -27.56
N ALA A 67 17.52 11.32 -26.67
CA ALA A 67 16.62 12.44 -26.97
C ALA A 67 17.26 13.74 -26.48
N THR A 68 17.54 14.64 -27.42
CA THR A 68 18.09 15.97 -27.14
C THR A 68 16.98 17.00 -27.28
N PRO A 69 16.63 17.75 -26.22
CA PRO A 69 15.59 18.77 -26.32
C PRO A 69 16.00 19.90 -27.27
N ILE A 70 15.12 20.29 -28.17
CA ILE A 70 15.35 21.41 -29.11
C ILE A 70 15.00 22.72 -28.38
N HIS A 71 16.00 23.35 -27.77
CA HIS A 71 15.83 24.56 -26.96
C HIS A 71 15.37 25.79 -27.79
N GLY A 72 14.48 26.62 -27.22
CA GLY A 72 13.93 27.85 -27.84
C GLY A 72 12.50 28.18 -27.32
N ASN A 73 11.76 29.06 -28.01
CA ASN A 73 10.31 29.33 -27.74
C ASN A 73 9.38 28.13 -28.03
N ASN A 74 9.94 26.96 -28.35
CA ASN A 74 9.22 25.79 -28.83
C ASN A 74 8.95 24.75 -27.74
N HIS A 75 9.24 25.09 -26.47
CA HIS A 75 8.82 24.30 -25.33
C HIS A 75 7.92 25.14 -24.42
N ASP A 76 6.68 24.68 -24.19
CA ASP A 76 5.85 25.18 -23.09
C ASP A 76 6.18 24.38 -21.84
N ILE A 77 7.21 24.86 -21.12
CA ILE A 77 7.65 24.31 -19.84
C ILE A 77 7.13 25.19 -18.74
N SER A 78 6.21 24.67 -17.93
CA SER A 78 5.93 25.26 -16.63
C SER A 78 6.99 24.77 -15.63
N ARG A 79 7.73 25.71 -15.03
CA ARG A 79 8.65 25.41 -13.93
C ARG A 79 7.86 25.39 -12.62
N VAL A 80 7.71 24.21 -12.04
CA VAL A 80 7.00 24.03 -10.77
C VAL A 80 8.01 23.96 -9.63
N TYR A 81 7.91 24.90 -8.70
CA TYR A 81 8.64 24.82 -7.45
C TYR A 81 8.02 23.77 -6.53
N LYS A 82 8.81 22.76 -6.16
CA LYS A 82 8.46 21.83 -5.09
C LYS A 82 9.26 22.21 -3.84
N PRO A 83 8.61 22.75 -2.79
CA PRO A 83 9.29 23.06 -1.56
C PRO A 83 9.87 21.78 -0.95
N PRO A 84 11.00 21.89 -0.23
CA PRO A 84 11.53 20.74 0.47
C PRO A 84 10.59 20.39 1.62
N THR A 85 10.32 19.10 1.78
CA THR A 85 9.66 18.62 2.99
C THR A 85 10.46 19.08 4.20
N GLN A 86 9.82 19.48 5.30
CA GLN A 86 10.50 19.96 6.52
C GLN A 86 11.64 19.03 6.98
N ARG A 87 11.43 17.71 6.87
CA ARG A 87 12.43 16.66 7.16
C ARG A 87 13.72 16.75 6.33
N ASN A 88 13.64 17.27 5.11
CA ASN A 88 14.75 17.36 4.16
C ASN A 88 15.34 18.78 4.07
N LYS A 89 14.85 19.77 4.80
CA LYS A 89 15.40 21.14 4.77
C LYS A 89 16.90 21.21 5.05
N LYS A 90 17.41 20.34 5.94
CA LYS A 90 18.86 20.25 6.23
C LYS A 90 19.70 19.67 5.08
N LYS A 91 19.10 18.87 4.19
CA LYS A 91 19.78 18.22 3.04
C LYS A 91 19.51 18.94 1.72
N ASN A 92 18.42 19.69 1.62
CA ASN A 92 18.02 20.44 0.45
C ASN A 92 17.13 21.62 0.88
N ALA A 93 17.75 22.72 1.32
CA ALA A 93 17.04 23.86 1.91
C ALA A 93 16.18 24.62 0.89
N ASP A 94 16.57 24.58 -0.37
CA ASP A 94 16.02 25.43 -1.42
C ASP A 94 14.92 24.75 -2.24
N GLY A 95 14.51 23.52 -1.91
CA GLY A 95 13.51 22.77 -2.67
C GLY A 95 14.05 22.25 -4.00
N LYS A 96 13.15 21.95 -4.95
CA LYS A 96 13.52 21.55 -6.30
C LYS A 96 12.59 22.20 -7.30
N LEU A 97 13.15 22.78 -8.36
CA LEU A 97 12.40 23.09 -9.56
C LEU A 97 12.24 21.79 -10.35
N LYS A 98 11.01 21.51 -10.77
CA LYS A 98 10.69 20.46 -11.72
C LYS A 98 10.07 21.10 -12.94
N ASP A 99 10.60 20.73 -14.10
CA ASP A 99 10.00 21.09 -15.37
C ASP A 99 8.79 20.18 -15.62
N GLU A 100 7.63 20.79 -15.84
CA GLU A 100 6.45 20.14 -16.38
C GLU A 100 6.29 20.61 -17.83
N VAL A 101 6.48 19.69 -18.76
CA VAL A 101 6.46 19.96 -20.19
C VAL A 101 5.05 19.72 -20.69
N ARG A 102 4.32 20.79 -21.05
CA ARG A 102 3.02 20.68 -21.72
C ARG A 102 3.20 20.48 -23.21
N VAL A 103 4.10 21.25 -23.81
CA VAL A 103 4.53 21.07 -25.20
C VAL A 103 6.05 21.01 -25.24
N GLY A 104 6.62 19.99 -25.87
CA GLY A 104 8.06 19.86 -26.01
C GLY A 104 8.46 19.13 -27.28
N ILE A 105 9.70 19.36 -27.72
CA ILE A 105 10.25 18.79 -28.95
C ILE A 105 11.66 18.28 -28.71
N TRP A 106 11.94 17.05 -29.14
CA TRP A 106 13.27 16.46 -29.05
C TRP A 106 13.74 15.95 -30.41
N GLU A 107 15.04 16.10 -30.67
CA GLU A 107 15.76 15.28 -31.62
C GLU A 107 15.95 13.90 -30.99
N TYR A 108 15.25 12.92 -31.54
CA TYR A 108 15.22 11.55 -31.04
C TYR A 108 16.01 10.65 -31.98
N VAL A 109 16.96 9.87 -31.47
CA VAL A 109 17.80 8.98 -32.27
C VAL A 109 17.67 7.56 -31.77
N TRP A 110 17.32 6.64 -32.68
CA TRP A 110 17.19 5.22 -32.39
C TRP A 110 17.45 4.37 -33.64
N GLY A 111 18.20 3.28 -33.49
CA GLY A 111 18.50 2.35 -34.59
C GLY A 111 19.21 3.01 -35.78
N GLY A 112 19.99 4.07 -35.54
CA GLY A 112 20.66 4.85 -36.58
C GLY A 112 19.77 5.83 -37.34
N ASN A 113 18.50 5.98 -36.95
CA ASN A 113 17.55 6.90 -37.56
C ASN A 113 17.27 8.10 -36.63
N GLU A 114 17.05 9.25 -37.24
CA GLU A 114 16.68 10.50 -36.55
C GLU A 114 15.19 10.77 -36.70
N TYR A 115 14.58 11.24 -35.63
CA TYR A 115 13.16 11.57 -35.55
C TYR A 115 12.99 12.90 -34.82
N LEU A 116 11.92 13.64 -35.15
CA LEU A 116 11.42 14.70 -34.26
C LEU A 116 10.31 14.10 -33.40
N TYR A 117 10.51 14.14 -32.09
CA TYR A 117 9.52 13.71 -31.11
C TYR A 117 8.82 14.94 -30.55
N TYR A 118 7.53 15.11 -30.87
CA TYR A 118 6.67 16.12 -30.29
C TYR A 118 5.82 15.51 -29.17
N HIS A 119 5.90 16.10 -27.99
CA HIS A 119 5.03 15.80 -26.86
C HIS A 119 4.03 16.94 -26.69
N VAL A 120 2.73 16.62 -26.66
CA VAL A 120 1.69 17.62 -26.46
C VAL A 120 0.67 17.12 -25.43
N GLU A 121 0.52 17.85 -24.34
CA GLU A 121 -0.49 17.67 -23.30
C GLU A 121 -1.52 18.80 -23.40
N TYR A 122 -2.80 18.45 -23.46
CA TYR A 122 -3.92 19.40 -23.46
C TYR A 122 -5.10 18.88 -22.64
N ASP A 123 -5.97 19.79 -22.18
CA ASP A 123 -7.20 19.41 -21.50
C ASP A 123 -8.22 18.88 -22.52
N SER A 124 -8.61 17.61 -22.38
CA SER A 124 -9.56 16.92 -23.26
C SER A 124 -10.99 16.97 -22.76
N SER A 125 -11.22 17.43 -21.53
CA SER A 125 -12.55 17.57 -20.94
C SER A 125 -12.70 18.87 -20.16
N ALA A 126 -13.95 19.34 -20.03
CA ALA A 126 -14.28 20.52 -19.22
C ALA A 126 -13.95 20.35 -17.71
N TYR A 127 -13.67 19.13 -17.27
CA TYR A 127 -13.32 18.79 -15.89
C TYR A 127 -11.79 18.71 -15.67
N GLY A 128 -10.98 19.16 -16.64
CA GLY A 128 -9.52 19.20 -16.53
C GLY A 128 -8.84 17.83 -16.68
N THR A 129 -9.47 16.89 -17.39
CA THR A 129 -8.80 15.65 -17.78
C THR A 129 -7.73 15.99 -18.81
N LYS A 130 -6.47 15.66 -18.51
CA LYS A 130 -5.35 15.87 -19.43
C LYS A 130 -5.22 14.69 -20.38
N GLU A 131 -5.09 14.97 -21.66
CA GLU A 131 -4.73 14.00 -22.69
C GLU A 131 -3.34 14.33 -23.23
N THR A 132 -2.53 13.30 -23.45
CA THR A 132 -1.18 13.43 -24.02
C THR A 132 -1.13 12.72 -25.36
N VAL A 133 -0.76 13.46 -26.40
CA VAL A 133 -0.52 12.95 -27.74
C VAL A 133 0.94 13.14 -28.10
N ILE A 134 1.50 12.12 -28.74
CA ILE A 134 2.86 12.09 -29.26
C ILE A 134 2.79 12.15 -30.78
N TYR A 135 3.56 13.05 -31.39
CA TYR A 135 3.78 13.03 -32.85
C TYR A 135 5.24 12.67 -33.12
N LEU A 136 5.45 11.61 -33.88
CA LEU A 136 6.75 11.21 -34.38
C LEU A 136 6.86 11.61 -35.84
N LEU A 137 7.89 12.39 -36.15
CA LEU A 137 8.20 12.81 -37.50
C LEU A 137 9.50 12.14 -37.93
N ASN A 138 9.51 11.51 -39.10
CA ASN A 138 10.72 10.99 -39.73
C ASN A 138 10.83 11.50 -41.16
N ARG A 139 12.03 11.93 -41.58
CA ARG A 139 12.23 12.46 -42.94
C ARG A 139 11.96 11.37 -43.98
N LYS A 140 11.28 11.73 -45.06
CA LYS A 140 11.09 10.87 -46.23
C LYS A 140 12.39 10.66 -47.00
N TRP A 141 13.22 11.70 -47.05
CA TRP A 141 14.47 11.74 -47.80
C TRP A 141 15.67 12.09 -46.90
N PRO A 142 16.88 11.58 -47.20
CA PRO A 142 18.11 12.00 -46.51
C PRO A 142 18.34 13.51 -46.63
N VAL A 143 19.06 14.07 -45.65
CA VAL A 143 19.45 15.48 -45.67
C VAL A 143 20.29 15.78 -46.92
N GLY A 144 19.85 16.74 -47.74
CA GLY A 144 20.55 17.15 -48.96
C GLY A 144 20.22 16.34 -50.21
N ALA A 145 19.40 15.29 -50.12
CA ALA A 145 18.85 14.62 -51.30
C ALA A 145 17.77 15.49 -51.96
N ALA A 146 17.80 15.59 -53.30
CA ALA A 146 16.72 16.25 -54.02
C ALA A 146 15.44 15.40 -53.89
N PRO A 147 14.31 15.97 -53.44
CA PRO A 147 13.06 15.21 -53.33
C PRO A 147 12.59 14.78 -54.71
N GLU A 148 12.33 13.49 -54.90
CA GLU A 148 11.72 13.00 -56.13
C GLU A 148 10.25 13.44 -56.20
N THR A 149 9.81 13.85 -57.39
CA THR A 149 8.48 14.44 -57.60
C THR A 149 7.48 13.45 -58.20
N THR A 150 7.90 12.23 -58.52
CA THR A 150 6.98 11.22 -59.06
C THR A 150 6.05 10.71 -57.94
N PRO A 151 4.75 10.52 -58.21
CA PRO A 151 3.82 10.00 -57.21
C PRO A 151 4.28 8.68 -56.58
N GLU A 152 4.90 7.80 -57.38
CA GLU A 152 5.42 6.50 -56.93
C GLU A 152 6.57 6.66 -55.93
N ALA A 153 7.55 7.54 -56.22
CA ALA A 153 8.69 7.76 -55.33
C ALA A 153 8.28 8.47 -54.03
N ILE A 154 7.36 9.44 -54.11
CA ILE A 154 6.80 10.10 -52.93
C ILE A 154 6.09 9.09 -52.02
N THR A 155 5.32 8.18 -52.63
CA THR A 155 4.59 7.12 -51.90
C THR A 155 5.58 6.15 -51.26
N ALA A 156 6.56 5.65 -52.01
CA ALA A 156 7.59 4.74 -51.49
C ALA A 156 8.42 5.36 -50.34
N ALA A 157 8.79 6.64 -50.45
CA ALA A 157 9.53 7.34 -49.41
C ALA A 157 8.68 7.59 -48.15
N SER A 158 7.38 7.87 -48.32
CA SER A 158 6.42 7.95 -47.21
C SER A 158 6.28 6.60 -46.51
N GLU A 159 6.10 5.51 -47.26
CA GLU A 159 6.02 4.15 -46.71
C GLU A 159 7.29 3.75 -45.95
N ALA A 160 8.47 4.03 -46.51
CA ALA A 160 9.74 3.74 -45.85
C ALA A 160 9.91 4.54 -44.54
N ALA A 161 9.45 5.80 -44.50
CA ALA A 161 9.47 6.60 -43.28
C ALA A 161 8.47 6.08 -42.22
N LYS A 162 7.26 5.66 -42.63
CA LYS A 162 6.30 4.99 -41.73
C LYS A 162 6.89 3.72 -41.16
N GLU A 163 7.51 2.88 -41.98
CA GLU A 163 8.11 1.62 -41.51
C GLU A 163 9.19 1.86 -40.45
N ARG A 164 10.00 2.92 -40.59
CA ARG A 164 10.98 3.33 -39.55
C ARG A 164 10.31 3.79 -38.26
N ILE A 165 9.19 4.49 -38.34
CA ILE A 165 8.41 4.92 -37.17
C ILE A 165 7.75 3.70 -36.50
N ASP A 166 7.15 2.81 -37.28
CA ASP A 166 6.51 1.59 -36.78
C ASP A 166 7.51 0.69 -36.06
N LYS A 167 8.72 0.52 -36.61
CA LYS A 167 9.81 -0.21 -35.93
C LYS A 167 10.17 0.42 -34.57
N LEU A 168 10.24 1.74 -34.49
CA LEU A 168 10.48 2.45 -33.23
C LEU A 168 9.31 2.24 -32.25
N LEU A 169 8.07 2.41 -32.70
CA LEU A 169 6.87 2.22 -31.89
C LEU A 169 6.75 0.79 -31.37
N MET A 170 7.04 -0.22 -32.19
CA MET A 170 7.05 -1.62 -31.78
C MET A 170 8.14 -1.89 -30.74
N ALA A 171 9.36 -1.35 -30.93
CA ALA A 171 10.45 -1.54 -29.98
C ALA A 171 10.16 -0.87 -28.63
N VAL A 172 9.71 0.38 -28.65
CA VAL A 172 9.32 1.13 -27.45
C VAL A 172 8.08 0.51 -26.81
N GLY A 173 7.13 0.03 -27.60
CA GLY A 173 5.92 -0.64 -27.16
C GLY A 173 6.22 -1.93 -26.41
N LYS A 174 7.02 -2.81 -27.02
CA LYS A 174 7.49 -4.05 -26.40
C LYS A 174 8.22 -3.78 -25.10
N TRP A 175 9.11 -2.79 -25.07
CA TRP A 175 9.81 -2.39 -23.86
C TRP A 175 8.85 -1.80 -22.80
N SER A 176 7.93 -0.93 -23.19
CA SER A 176 6.99 -0.27 -22.29
C SER A 176 6.00 -1.22 -21.64
N ALA A 177 5.67 -2.31 -22.35
CA ALA A 177 4.83 -3.40 -21.85
C ALA A 177 5.47 -4.14 -20.67
N ASP A 178 6.80 -4.23 -20.65
CA ASP A 178 7.55 -4.85 -19.57
C ASP A 178 7.70 -3.93 -18.34
N VAL A 179 7.95 -4.59 -17.21
CA VAL A 179 8.33 -3.94 -15.95
C VAL A 179 9.84 -4.02 -15.80
N HIS A 180 10.50 -2.90 -15.48
CA HIS A 180 11.96 -2.86 -15.37
C HIS A 180 12.39 -2.69 -13.91
N SER A 181 12.58 -1.46 -13.46
CA SER A 181 12.97 -1.16 -12.07
C SER A 181 11.82 -0.49 -11.33
N GLU A 182 10.62 -1.01 -11.53
CA GLU A 182 9.36 -0.49 -11.00
C GLU A 182 8.47 -1.63 -10.51
N ILE A 183 7.47 -1.32 -9.71
CA ILE A 183 6.37 -2.22 -9.35
C ILE A 183 5.07 -1.58 -9.79
N TYR A 184 4.15 -2.34 -10.39
CA TYR A 184 2.83 -1.80 -10.70
C TYR A 184 2.04 -1.63 -9.41
N VAL A 185 1.58 -0.42 -9.13
CA VAL A 185 0.73 -0.11 -7.98
C VAL A 185 -0.62 0.38 -8.48
N PHE A 186 -1.69 -0.27 -8.04
CA PHE A 186 -3.05 0.18 -8.27
C PHE A 186 -3.49 1.09 -7.12
N ASP A 187 -3.75 2.37 -7.44
CA ASP A 187 -4.19 3.39 -6.49
C ASP A 187 -5.08 4.41 -7.24
N ASN A 188 -6.20 4.84 -6.64
CA ASN A 188 -7.19 5.75 -7.23
C ASN A 188 -7.64 5.34 -8.65
N SER A 189 -8.11 4.10 -8.82
CA SER A 189 -8.60 3.55 -10.10
C SER A 189 -7.60 3.48 -11.25
N ALA A 190 -6.30 3.60 -11.00
CA ALA A 190 -5.30 3.54 -12.07
C ALA A 190 -4.04 2.77 -11.68
N TRP A 191 -3.48 2.06 -12.65
CA TRP A 191 -2.14 1.47 -12.55
C TRP A 191 -1.07 2.54 -12.72
N ARG A 192 -0.08 2.54 -11.83
CA ARG A 192 1.12 3.39 -11.92
C ARG A 192 2.38 2.55 -11.71
N LYS A 193 3.46 2.87 -12.41
CA LYS A 193 4.78 2.28 -12.15
C LYS A 193 5.43 3.01 -10.97
N ASP A 194 5.64 2.34 -9.83
CA ASP A 194 6.25 2.91 -8.62
C ASP A 194 7.71 2.42 -8.44
N ARG A 195 8.65 3.29 -8.83
CA ARG A 195 10.10 3.07 -8.63
C ARG A 195 10.53 3.18 -7.16
N LYS A 196 9.83 3.99 -6.35
CA LYS A 196 10.17 4.17 -4.93
C LYS A 196 9.85 2.90 -4.16
N LEU A 197 8.69 2.30 -4.42
CA LEU A 197 8.32 1.01 -3.86
C LEU A 197 9.31 -0.08 -4.30
N TYR A 198 9.66 -0.13 -5.59
CA TYR A 198 10.70 -1.03 -6.10
C TYR A 198 12.01 -0.91 -5.31
N MET A 199 12.55 0.30 -5.15
CA MET A 199 13.80 0.49 -4.39
C MET A 199 13.66 0.05 -2.92
N SER A 200 12.50 0.29 -2.29
CA SER A 200 12.25 -0.19 -0.92
C SER A 200 12.24 -1.72 -0.83
N VAL A 201 11.64 -2.38 -1.82
CA VAL A 201 11.59 -3.85 -1.93
C VAL A 201 12.98 -4.42 -2.20
N MET A 202 13.76 -3.80 -3.09
CA MET A 202 15.12 -4.24 -3.40
C MET A 202 16.08 -4.16 -2.20
N GLY A 203 15.75 -3.33 -1.21
CA GLY A 203 16.47 -3.24 0.07
C GLY A 203 16.05 -4.27 1.13
N THR A 204 15.07 -5.13 0.88
CA THR A 204 14.56 -6.14 1.83
C THR A 204 14.83 -7.55 1.32
N LYS A 205 15.61 -8.34 2.05
CA LYS A 205 15.91 -9.74 1.71
C LYS A 205 15.26 -10.70 2.70
N TRP A 206 15.10 -11.95 2.31
CA TRP A 206 14.66 -13.01 3.23
C TRP A 206 15.58 -13.18 4.44
N SER A 207 16.87 -12.86 4.34
CA SER A 207 17.80 -12.85 5.49
C SER A 207 17.40 -11.84 6.58
N ASP A 208 16.64 -10.81 6.21
CA ASP A 208 16.23 -9.72 7.11
C ASP A 208 14.89 -10.03 7.78
N VAL A 209 14.23 -11.11 7.37
CA VAL A 209 12.92 -11.54 7.88
C VAL A 209 13.12 -12.70 8.86
N ILE A 210 12.89 -12.41 10.14
CA ILE A 210 12.94 -13.38 11.23
C ILE A 210 11.57 -14.06 11.31
N LEU A 211 11.55 -15.35 10.99
CA LEU A 211 10.39 -16.25 11.08
C LEU A 211 10.92 -17.66 11.36
N SER A 212 10.05 -18.53 11.87
CA SER A 212 10.36 -19.96 11.98
C SER A 212 10.77 -20.52 10.61
N PRO A 213 11.80 -21.39 10.56
CA PRO A 213 12.30 -21.95 9.30
C PRO A 213 11.19 -22.63 8.49
N SER A 214 10.30 -23.38 9.15
CA SER A 214 9.19 -24.07 8.49
C SER A 214 8.21 -23.11 7.80
N LEU A 215 7.88 -21.98 8.43
CA LEU A 215 6.99 -20.97 7.85
C LEU A 215 7.67 -20.28 6.66
N LYS A 216 8.92 -19.86 6.84
CA LYS A 216 9.71 -19.16 5.83
C LYS A 216 9.94 -20.02 4.59
N ASP A 217 10.48 -21.23 4.78
CA ASP A 217 10.76 -22.15 3.70
C ASP A 217 9.47 -22.63 3.04
N GLY A 218 8.40 -22.81 3.82
CA GLY A 218 7.07 -23.12 3.31
C GLY A 218 6.55 -22.09 2.32
N ILE A 219 6.67 -20.80 2.61
CA ILE A 219 6.23 -19.71 1.71
C ILE A 219 7.13 -19.64 0.47
N ILE A 220 8.45 -19.65 0.66
CA ILE A 220 9.42 -19.56 -0.44
C ILE A 220 9.23 -20.72 -1.42
N ASN A 221 9.16 -21.95 -0.90
CA ASN A 221 9.07 -23.15 -1.73
C ASN A 221 7.73 -23.23 -2.47
N ASP A 222 6.60 -22.89 -1.84
CA ASP A 222 5.29 -22.96 -2.52
C ASP A 222 5.23 -22.02 -3.74
N ILE A 223 5.74 -20.80 -3.58
CA ILE A 223 5.69 -19.78 -4.64
C ILE A 223 6.73 -20.04 -5.74
N THR A 224 7.97 -20.37 -5.36
CA THR A 224 9.02 -20.68 -6.34
C THR A 224 8.68 -21.95 -7.12
N THR A 225 8.19 -23.00 -6.45
CA THR A 225 7.74 -24.23 -7.11
C THR A 225 6.57 -23.96 -8.04
N PHE A 226 5.59 -23.14 -7.63
CA PHE A 226 4.47 -22.77 -8.49
C PHE A 226 4.94 -22.15 -9.82
N PHE A 227 5.84 -21.16 -9.77
CA PHE A 227 6.33 -20.49 -11.00
C PHE A 227 7.24 -21.38 -11.85
N ASN A 228 7.91 -22.36 -11.25
CA ASN A 228 8.78 -23.31 -11.95
C ASN A 228 8.04 -24.52 -12.52
N SER A 229 6.76 -24.72 -12.17
CA SER A 229 6.00 -25.93 -12.52
C SER A 229 5.00 -25.73 -13.66
N GLU A 230 5.11 -24.67 -14.45
CA GLU A 230 4.20 -24.34 -15.57
C GLU A 230 3.88 -25.56 -16.47
N GLU A 231 4.93 -26.24 -16.97
CA GLU A 231 4.79 -27.42 -17.84
C GLU A 231 4.00 -28.56 -17.18
N MET A 232 4.17 -28.75 -15.87
CA MET A 232 3.46 -29.77 -15.10
C MET A 232 1.95 -29.48 -15.08
N TYR A 233 1.57 -28.22 -14.78
CA TYR A 233 0.16 -27.82 -14.80
C TYR A 233 -0.47 -27.99 -16.18
N THR A 234 0.23 -27.55 -17.23
CA THR A 234 -0.24 -27.68 -18.62
C THR A 234 -0.40 -29.15 -19.02
N SER A 235 0.57 -30.02 -18.69
CA SER A 235 0.53 -31.44 -19.06
C SER A 235 -0.62 -32.21 -18.38
N LEU A 236 -1.00 -31.80 -17.17
CA LEU A 236 -2.10 -32.39 -16.40
C LEU A 236 -3.46 -31.73 -16.71
N ASN A 237 -3.49 -30.71 -17.58
CA ASN A 237 -4.67 -29.93 -17.93
C ASN A 237 -5.40 -29.36 -16.69
N ILE A 238 -4.62 -28.88 -15.72
CA ILE A 238 -5.12 -28.23 -14.50
C ILE A 238 -4.82 -26.72 -14.54
N PRO A 239 -5.70 -25.86 -14.00
CA PRO A 239 -5.46 -24.41 -13.99
C PRO A 239 -4.15 -24.04 -13.31
N TRP A 240 -3.28 -23.30 -13.99
CA TRP A 240 -2.00 -22.85 -13.44
C TRP A 240 -2.18 -21.56 -12.65
N LYS A 241 -2.92 -21.64 -11.54
CA LYS A 241 -3.15 -20.50 -10.63
C LYS A 241 -2.92 -20.91 -9.18
N ARG A 242 -2.52 -19.96 -8.35
CA ARG A 242 -2.29 -20.16 -6.91
C ARG A 242 -2.81 -18.97 -6.12
N GLY A 243 -3.48 -19.23 -5.00
CA GLY A 243 -3.81 -18.19 -4.02
C GLY A 243 -3.28 -18.53 -2.63
N ILE A 244 -2.62 -17.55 -2.01
CA ILE A 244 -2.01 -17.65 -0.69
C ILE A 244 -2.54 -16.54 0.21
N ILE A 245 -2.89 -16.86 1.46
CA ILE A 245 -3.20 -15.87 2.50
C ILE A 245 -2.14 -15.92 3.60
N LEU A 246 -1.55 -14.77 3.90
CA LEU A 246 -0.75 -14.53 5.09
C LEU A 246 -1.67 -13.91 6.14
N HIS A 247 -1.94 -14.61 7.24
CA HIS A 247 -2.85 -14.13 8.28
C HIS A 247 -2.22 -14.22 9.67
N GLY A 248 -2.71 -13.43 10.62
CA GLY A 248 -2.27 -13.48 12.01
C GLY A 248 -2.13 -12.09 12.61
N THR A 249 -1.58 -11.99 13.80
CA THR A 249 -1.56 -10.73 14.57
C THR A 249 -0.74 -9.63 13.87
N PRO A 250 -1.11 -8.36 14.04
CA PRO A 250 -0.40 -7.23 13.44
C PRO A 250 1.03 -7.14 13.98
N GLY A 251 1.93 -6.60 13.17
CA GLY A 251 3.32 -6.36 13.58
C GLY A 251 4.28 -7.55 13.48
N ASN A 252 3.83 -8.73 13.02
CA ASN A 252 4.67 -9.94 12.93
C ASN A 252 5.26 -10.23 11.54
N GLY A 253 5.44 -9.21 10.69
CA GLY A 253 6.27 -9.35 9.49
C GLY A 253 5.56 -9.83 8.21
N LYS A 254 4.22 -9.83 8.14
CA LYS A 254 3.46 -10.16 6.91
C LYS A 254 3.89 -9.30 5.70
N THR A 255 3.76 -7.97 5.80
CA THR A 255 4.18 -7.01 4.76
C THR A 255 5.69 -7.10 4.46
N LEU A 256 6.53 -7.33 5.49
CA LEU A 256 7.97 -7.48 5.28
C LEU A 256 8.29 -8.74 4.47
N SER A 257 7.58 -9.84 4.72
CA SER A 257 7.69 -11.10 3.98
C SER A 257 7.26 -10.93 2.53
N ILE A 258 6.19 -10.18 2.26
CA ILE A 258 5.77 -9.83 0.89
C ILE A 258 6.89 -9.07 0.16
N LYS A 259 7.52 -8.08 0.81
CA LYS A 259 8.65 -7.36 0.21
C LYS A 259 9.84 -8.26 -0.08
N ALA A 260 10.23 -9.11 0.87
CA ALA A 260 11.31 -10.08 0.68
C ALA A 260 11.01 -11.08 -0.45
N LEU A 261 9.75 -11.51 -0.57
CA LEU A 261 9.28 -12.36 -1.64
C LEU A 261 9.41 -11.68 -3.01
N ILE A 262 8.92 -10.45 -3.15
CA ILE A 262 9.04 -9.70 -4.42
C ILE A 262 10.52 -9.55 -4.78
N ASN A 263 11.38 -9.20 -3.82
CA ASN A 263 12.82 -9.11 -4.04
C ASN A 263 13.40 -10.41 -4.60
N ASN A 264 13.06 -11.55 -3.99
CA ASN A 264 13.52 -12.86 -4.43
C ASN A 264 13.05 -13.18 -5.86
N LEU A 265 11.80 -12.88 -6.20
CA LEU A 265 11.25 -13.08 -7.55
C LEU A 265 11.84 -12.13 -8.61
N GLN A 266 12.34 -10.97 -8.19
CA GLN A 266 12.97 -9.98 -9.08
C GLN A 266 14.48 -10.22 -9.28
N THR A 267 15.10 -10.94 -8.34
CA THR A 267 16.54 -11.26 -8.35
C THR A 267 16.86 -12.69 -8.77
N GLY A 268 15.86 -13.58 -8.81
CA GLY A 268 16.00 -14.95 -9.30
C GLY A 268 16.19 -15.04 -10.82
N ASP A 269 16.39 -16.26 -11.30
CA ASP A 269 16.69 -16.55 -12.71
C ASP A 269 15.54 -16.16 -13.64
N ARG A 270 14.31 -16.49 -13.26
CA ARG A 270 13.07 -16.06 -13.92
C ARG A 270 12.52 -14.84 -13.19
N LYS A 271 12.63 -13.66 -13.80
CA LYS A 271 12.07 -12.42 -13.24
C LYS A 271 10.55 -12.43 -13.36
N ILE A 272 9.87 -12.48 -12.22
CA ILE A 272 8.40 -12.46 -12.16
C ILE A 272 7.91 -11.06 -11.80
N PRO A 273 7.17 -10.35 -12.68
CA PRO A 273 6.60 -9.04 -12.36
C PRO A 273 5.64 -9.13 -11.17
N SER A 274 5.59 -8.06 -10.39
CA SER A 274 4.69 -7.94 -9.24
C SER A 274 3.74 -6.76 -9.41
N LEU A 275 2.47 -7.00 -9.11
CA LEU A 275 1.39 -6.04 -9.10
C LEU A 275 0.88 -5.89 -7.67
N TYR A 276 0.82 -4.66 -7.18
CA TYR A 276 0.46 -4.33 -5.81
C TYR A 276 -0.83 -3.53 -5.78
N VAL A 277 -1.88 -4.08 -5.18
CA VAL A 277 -3.16 -3.39 -5.02
C VAL A 277 -3.17 -2.71 -3.66
N LYS A 278 -3.18 -1.38 -3.66
CA LYS A 278 -3.11 -0.59 -2.43
C LYS A 278 -4.49 -0.15 -1.95
N ASN A 279 -5.39 0.21 -2.86
CA ASN A 279 -6.72 0.66 -2.50
C ASN A 279 -7.75 0.33 -3.60
N LEU A 280 -8.97 0.00 -3.17
CA LEU A 280 -10.16 -0.20 -4.00
C LEU A 280 -11.27 0.83 -3.69
N ASP A 281 -11.06 1.71 -2.72
CA ASP A 281 -11.97 2.78 -2.35
C ASP A 281 -11.87 3.96 -3.34
N ASN A 282 -12.97 4.70 -3.48
CA ASN A 282 -13.09 5.88 -4.35
C ASN A 282 -12.79 5.62 -5.84
N CYS A 283 -13.29 4.50 -6.35
CA CYS A 283 -13.13 4.17 -7.76
C CYS A 283 -13.95 5.10 -8.67
N SER A 284 -13.31 5.91 -9.51
CA SER A 284 -13.99 6.89 -10.38
C SER A 284 -15.00 6.25 -11.36
N TYR A 285 -14.77 4.99 -11.73
CA TYR A 285 -15.64 4.21 -12.62
C TYR A 285 -16.39 3.07 -11.89
N GLY A 286 -16.40 3.11 -10.55
CA GLY A 286 -17.02 2.11 -9.69
C GLY A 286 -16.13 0.87 -9.42
N PRO A 287 -16.38 0.15 -8.31
CA PRO A 287 -15.52 -0.95 -7.87
C PRO A 287 -15.40 -2.12 -8.85
N LYS A 288 -16.49 -2.44 -9.57
CA LYS A 288 -16.52 -3.51 -10.57
C LYS A 288 -15.50 -3.28 -11.68
N HIS A 289 -15.42 -2.05 -12.21
CA HIS A 289 -14.49 -1.71 -13.27
C HIS A 289 -13.04 -1.83 -12.79
N SER A 290 -12.74 -1.32 -11.60
CA SER A 290 -11.41 -1.36 -11.02
C SER A 290 -10.91 -2.79 -10.75
N ILE A 291 -11.77 -3.66 -10.20
CA ILE A 291 -11.42 -5.08 -10.00
C ILE A 291 -11.16 -5.75 -11.35
N ARG A 292 -12.01 -5.51 -12.36
CA ARG A 292 -11.79 -6.05 -13.70
C ARG A 292 -10.46 -5.56 -14.31
N GLU A 293 -10.14 -4.28 -14.15
CA GLU A 293 -8.89 -3.69 -14.64
C GLU A 293 -7.66 -4.28 -13.93
N ILE A 294 -7.78 -4.58 -12.63
CA ILE A 294 -6.72 -5.23 -11.87
C ILE A 294 -6.40 -6.60 -12.45
N PHE A 295 -7.42 -7.44 -12.65
CA PHE A 295 -7.23 -8.79 -13.16
C PHE A 295 -6.86 -8.81 -14.65
N THR A 296 -7.42 -7.92 -15.46
CA THR A 296 -7.03 -7.74 -16.88
C THR A 296 -5.54 -7.44 -16.99
N ARG A 297 -5.02 -6.56 -16.11
CA ARG A 297 -3.60 -6.24 -16.08
C ARG A 297 -2.74 -7.40 -15.60
N ALA A 298 -3.18 -8.12 -14.58
CA ALA A 298 -2.49 -9.32 -14.10
C ALA A 298 -2.41 -10.40 -15.19
N ARG A 299 -3.50 -10.67 -15.92
CA ARG A 299 -3.53 -11.60 -17.07
C ARG A 299 -2.55 -11.19 -18.18
N THR A 300 -2.47 -9.89 -18.46
CA THR A 300 -1.55 -9.35 -19.46
C THR A 300 -0.07 -9.51 -19.06
N LEU A 301 0.21 -9.53 -17.75
CA LEU A 301 1.56 -9.65 -17.20
C LEU A 301 1.90 -11.08 -16.71
N ALA A 302 1.01 -12.05 -16.92
CA ALA A 302 1.23 -13.41 -16.50
C ALA A 302 2.46 -14.01 -17.21
N PRO A 303 3.32 -14.75 -16.49
CA PRO A 303 3.22 -15.09 -15.07
C PRO A 303 3.57 -13.93 -14.14
N CYS A 304 2.76 -13.70 -13.11
CA CYS A 304 2.95 -12.58 -12.19
C CYS A 304 2.54 -12.89 -10.76
N LEU A 305 3.07 -12.12 -9.81
CA LEU A 305 2.61 -12.06 -8.43
C LEU A 305 1.61 -10.89 -8.26
N LEU A 306 0.36 -11.18 -7.90
CA LEU A 306 -0.68 -10.19 -7.61
C LEU A 306 -0.92 -10.08 -6.11
N ILE A 307 -0.66 -8.91 -5.53
CA ILE A 307 -0.62 -8.68 -4.08
C ILE A 307 -1.82 -7.84 -3.66
N PHE A 308 -2.52 -8.32 -2.63
CA PHE A 308 -3.59 -7.63 -1.93
C PHE A 308 -3.22 -7.52 -0.45
N GLU A 309 -2.75 -6.35 -0.01
CA GLU A 309 -2.50 -6.14 1.42
C GLU A 309 -3.78 -5.72 2.16
N ASP A 310 -3.97 -6.25 3.37
CA ASP A 310 -5.14 -5.99 4.22
C ASP A 310 -6.47 -6.30 3.51
N LEU A 311 -6.60 -7.56 3.06
CA LEU A 311 -7.79 -8.08 2.36
C LEU A 311 -9.10 -7.80 3.09
N ASP A 312 -9.08 -7.80 4.42
CA ASP A 312 -10.24 -7.51 5.27
C ASP A 312 -10.68 -6.05 5.19
N SER A 313 -9.77 -5.14 4.85
CA SER A 313 -10.09 -3.75 4.53
C SER A 313 -10.40 -3.56 3.05
N LEU A 314 -9.65 -4.23 2.16
CA LEU A 314 -9.81 -4.09 0.72
C LEU A 314 -11.14 -4.66 0.21
N VAL A 315 -11.56 -5.85 0.67
CA VAL A 315 -12.71 -6.57 0.12
C VAL A 315 -13.94 -6.41 1.01
N THR A 316 -14.64 -5.29 0.82
CA THR A 316 -15.91 -5.00 1.49
C THR A 316 -17.08 -5.83 0.92
N ASP A 317 -18.19 -5.92 1.67
CA ASP A 317 -19.41 -6.63 1.26
C ASP A 317 -19.93 -6.21 -0.13
N LYS A 318 -19.80 -4.91 -0.44
CA LYS A 318 -20.27 -4.32 -1.70
C LYS A 318 -19.46 -4.77 -2.91
N ILE A 319 -18.17 -5.05 -2.73
CA ILE A 319 -17.25 -5.37 -3.82
C ILE A 319 -16.92 -6.85 -3.91
N ARG A 320 -17.18 -7.60 -2.84
CA ARG A 320 -16.92 -9.04 -2.70
C ARG A 320 -17.35 -9.86 -3.90
N ALA A 321 -18.60 -9.69 -4.36
CA ALA A 321 -19.13 -10.51 -5.46
C ALA A 321 -18.31 -10.32 -6.76
N TYR A 322 -17.91 -9.08 -7.05
CA TYR A 322 -17.08 -8.78 -8.21
C TYR A 322 -15.66 -9.35 -8.06
N PHE A 323 -15.08 -9.23 -6.86
CA PHE A 323 -13.77 -9.79 -6.55
C PHE A 323 -13.76 -11.32 -6.73
N LEU A 324 -14.75 -12.01 -6.16
CA LEU A 324 -14.87 -13.47 -6.26
C LEU A 324 -15.06 -13.96 -7.68
N ASN A 325 -15.82 -13.23 -8.51
CA ASN A 325 -16.02 -13.58 -9.91
C ASN A 325 -14.71 -13.54 -10.71
N GLU A 326 -13.84 -12.56 -10.44
CA GLU A 326 -12.54 -12.46 -11.10
C GLU A 326 -11.55 -13.51 -10.57
N VAL A 327 -11.57 -13.81 -9.28
CA VAL A 327 -10.74 -14.88 -8.66
C VAL A 327 -11.13 -16.28 -9.17
N ASP A 328 -12.43 -16.55 -9.31
CA ASP A 328 -12.94 -17.82 -9.84
C ASP A 328 -12.55 -18.01 -11.32
N GLY A 329 -12.29 -16.91 -12.04
CA GLY A 329 -11.73 -16.94 -13.39
C GLY A 329 -12.79 -17.17 -14.46
N LEU A 330 -13.72 -16.23 -14.63
CA LEU A 330 -14.55 -16.15 -15.85
C LEU A 330 -13.67 -16.07 -17.12
N GLU A 331 -12.49 -15.46 -16.99
CA GLU A 331 -11.38 -15.51 -17.95
C GLU A 331 -10.23 -16.30 -17.32
N SER A 332 -9.36 -16.93 -18.13
CA SER A 332 -8.23 -17.72 -17.59
C SER A 332 -7.29 -16.84 -16.76
N ASN A 333 -6.98 -17.30 -15.55
CA ASN A 333 -6.02 -16.71 -14.63
C ASN A 333 -4.70 -17.51 -14.59
N ASP A 334 -4.38 -18.25 -15.66
CA ASP A 334 -3.14 -19.03 -15.74
C ASP A 334 -1.90 -18.13 -15.58
N GLY A 335 -0.91 -18.61 -14.83
CA GLY A 335 0.31 -17.90 -14.46
C GLY A 335 0.15 -16.88 -13.34
N ILE A 336 -1.05 -16.66 -12.79
CA ILE A 336 -1.28 -15.70 -11.71
C ILE A 336 -1.13 -16.38 -10.35
N CYS A 337 -0.15 -15.91 -9.55
CA CYS A 337 -0.06 -16.20 -8.12
C CYS A 337 -0.61 -15.01 -7.34
N MET A 338 -1.71 -15.20 -6.61
CA MET A 338 -2.28 -14.19 -5.72
C MET A 338 -1.75 -14.37 -4.30
N ILE A 339 -1.36 -13.26 -3.66
CA ILE A 339 -1.02 -13.24 -2.24
C ILE A 339 -1.84 -12.16 -1.53
N GLY A 340 -2.56 -12.58 -0.51
CA GLY A 340 -3.35 -11.71 0.36
C GLY A 340 -2.73 -11.61 1.75
N SER A 341 -2.67 -10.44 2.37
CA SER A 341 -2.46 -10.32 3.82
C SER A 341 -3.75 -9.98 4.55
N THR A 342 -3.90 -10.42 5.80
CA THR A 342 -5.00 -9.99 6.68
C THR A 342 -4.58 -10.10 8.14
N ASN A 343 -5.14 -9.24 9.00
CA ASN A 343 -5.00 -9.41 10.45
C ASN A 343 -6.08 -10.32 11.04
N HIS A 344 -7.24 -10.41 10.38
CA HIS A 344 -8.41 -11.10 10.89
C HIS A 344 -8.96 -12.09 9.87
N LEU A 345 -8.41 -13.31 9.84
CA LEU A 345 -8.88 -14.36 8.94
C LEU A 345 -10.38 -14.69 9.13
N ASN A 346 -10.90 -14.51 10.34
CA ASN A 346 -12.31 -14.70 10.69
C ASN A 346 -13.25 -13.59 10.19
N LYS A 347 -12.73 -12.38 9.93
CA LYS A 347 -13.50 -11.27 9.32
C LYS A 347 -13.61 -11.42 7.80
N LEU A 348 -12.73 -12.21 7.18
CA LEU A 348 -12.81 -12.49 5.75
C LEU A 348 -14.04 -13.35 5.43
N ASP A 349 -14.63 -13.07 4.28
CA ASP A 349 -15.75 -13.84 3.76
C ASP A 349 -15.40 -15.34 3.69
N PRO A 350 -16.28 -16.25 4.16
CA PRO A 350 -16.02 -17.69 4.13
C PRO A 350 -15.70 -18.22 2.73
N ALA A 351 -16.22 -17.58 1.68
CA ALA A 351 -15.96 -17.96 0.31
C ALA A 351 -14.54 -17.55 -0.13
N ILE A 352 -13.92 -16.54 0.47
CA ILE A 352 -12.49 -16.21 0.29
C ILE A 352 -11.62 -17.12 1.16
N ALA A 353 -11.97 -17.25 2.45
CA ALA A 353 -11.14 -17.93 3.43
C ALA A 353 -11.20 -19.46 3.33
N LYS A 354 -12.37 -20.05 3.10
CA LYS A 354 -12.56 -21.51 3.26
C LYS A 354 -12.68 -22.26 1.93
N ARG A 355 -13.08 -21.59 0.84
CA ARG A 355 -13.34 -22.28 -0.43
C ARG A 355 -12.04 -22.63 -1.16
N PRO A 356 -11.81 -23.92 -1.50
CA PRO A 356 -10.68 -24.34 -2.34
C PRO A 356 -10.73 -23.70 -3.73
N SER A 357 -9.60 -23.68 -4.44
CA SER A 357 -9.37 -23.04 -5.75
C SER A 357 -9.25 -21.52 -5.73
N ARG A 358 -9.54 -20.83 -4.61
CA ARG A 358 -9.37 -19.37 -4.51
C ARG A 358 -8.08 -19.03 -3.80
N PHE A 359 -8.05 -19.23 -2.49
CA PHE A 359 -6.88 -19.11 -1.64
C PHE A 359 -6.61 -20.46 -0.96
N ASP A 360 -5.90 -21.31 -1.70
CA ASP A 360 -5.63 -22.71 -1.33
C ASP A 360 -4.70 -22.85 -0.13
N ARG A 361 -3.79 -21.88 0.05
CA ARG A 361 -2.71 -21.94 1.02
C ARG A 361 -2.83 -20.82 2.04
N LYS A 362 -2.55 -21.15 3.30
CA LYS A 362 -2.66 -20.21 4.43
C LYS A 362 -1.44 -20.37 5.30
N TYR A 363 -0.81 -19.24 5.59
CA TYR A 363 0.37 -19.17 6.45
C TYR A 363 0.04 -18.27 7.63
N HIS A 364 0.15 -18.83 8.84
CA HIS A 364 -0.16 -18.14 10.08
C HIS A 364 1.08 -17.44 10.65
N PHE A 365 0.99 -16.13 10.80
CA PHE A 365 1.97 -15.25 11.43
C PHE A 365 1.52 -14.94 12.85
N GLY A 366 1.83 -15.86 13.77
CA GLY A 366 1.58 -15.69 15.19
C GLY A 366 2.56 -14.74 15.87
N LEU A 367 2.45 -14.67 17.20
CA LEU A 367 3.47 -14.04 18.03
C LEU A 367 4.79 -14.82 17.92
N PRO A 368 5.95 -14.14 17.93
CA PRO A 368 7.24 -14.80 17.85
C PRO A 368 7.48 -15.70 19.05
N GLY A 369 7.93 -16.92 18.80
CA GLY A 369 8.41 -17.85 19.82
C GLY A 369 9.75 -17.41 20.42
N LEU A 370 10.20 -18.10 21.48
CA LEU A 370 11.42 -17.74 22.22
C LEU A 370 12.64 -17.57 21.30
N ALA A 371 12.89 -18.53 20.40
CA ALA A 371 14.03 -18.50 19.48
C ALA A 371 13.97 -17.32 18.49
N GLU A 372 12.77 -16.93 18.05
CA GLU A 372 12.57 -15.79 17.16
C GLU A 372 12.82 -14.46 17.89
N ARG A 373 12.37 -14.34 19.15
CA ARG A 373 12.61 -13.17 19.99
C ARG A 373 14.10 -13.02 20.34
N GLU A 374 14.78 -14.12 20.65
CA GLU A 374 16.22 -14.13 20.90
C GLU A 374 17.00 -13.68 19.66
N THR A 375 16.65 -14.21 18.48
CA THR A 375 17.22 -13.79 17.19
C THR A 375 16.99 -12.30 16.94
N TYR A 376 15.80 -11.78 17.29
CA TYR A 376 15.47 -10.36 17.15
C TYR A 376 16.28 -9.47 18.09
N CYS A 377 16.49 -9.89 19.34
CA CYS A 377 17.34 -9.17 20.29
C CYS A 377 18.81 -9.18 19.83
N ALA A 378 19.31 -10.31 19.33
CA ALA A 378 20.65 -10.42 18.77
C ALA A 378 20.83 -9.53 17.51
N TYR A 379 19.79 -9.39 16.68
CA TYR A 379 19.79 -8.44 15.56
C TYR A 379 19.99 -7.00 16.04
N TRP A 380 19.32 -6.58 17.11
CA TRP A 380 19.53 -5.27 17.70
C TRP A 380 20.93 -5.12 18.31
N GLY A 381 21.48 -6.18 18.90
CA GLY A 381 22.86 -6.18 19.39
C GLY A 381 23.87 -5.85 18.29
N LYS A 382 23.77 -6.50 17.13
CA LYS A 382 24.59 -6.18 15.94
C LYS A 382 24.39 -4.75 15.45
N LYS A 383 23.16 -4.26 15.47
CA LYS A 383 22.82 -2.89 15.03
C LYS A 383 23.38 -1.82 15.97
N LEU A 384 23.59 -2.15 17.25
CA LEU A 384 24.12 -1.27 18.28
C LEU A 384 25.62 -1.52 18.56
N GLU A 385 26.25 -2.43 17.82
CA GLU A 385 27.65 -2.76 17.95
C GLU A 385 28.54 -1.50 17.82
N GLY A 386 29.54 -1.39 18.69
CA GLY A 386 30.41 -0.22 18.78
C GLY A 386 29.86 0.96 19.60
N LYS A 387 28.68 0.83 20.21
CA LYS A 387 28.16 1.81 21.18
C LYS A 387 28.34 1.30 22.60
N GLU A 388 29.30 1.85 23.33
CA GLU A 388 29.70 1.39 24.67
C GLU A 388 28.54 1.40 25.69
N THR A 389 27.58 2.32 25.56
CA THR A 389 26.50 2.50 26.53
C THR A 389 25.25 1.67 26.28
N VAL A 390 25.09 1.04 25.11
CA VAL A 390 23.83 0.38 24.69
C VAL A 390 24.06 -0.97 24.00
N GLY A 391 25.17 -1.64 24.33
CA GLY A 391 25.48 -2.98 23.80
C GLY A 391 24.48 -4.03 24.29
N ILE A 392 24.20 -5.04 23.45
CA ILE A 392 23.39 -6.22 23.82
C ILE A 392 24.26 -7.46 23.64
N THR A 393 24.57 -8.14 24.74
CA THR A 393 25.31 -9.41 24.73
C THR A 393 24.39 -10.57 24.37
N ALA A 394 24.96 -11.74 24.06
CA ALA A 394 24.18 -12.95 23.80
C ALA A 394 23.32 -13.34 25.03
N GLN A 395 23.89 -13.26 26.23
CA GLN A 395 23.18 -13.53 27.48
C GLN A 395 22.00 -12.57 27.69
N MET A 396 22.19 -11.26 27.42
CA MET A 396 21.11 -10.28 27.48
C MET A 396 20.00 -10.63 26.48
N ALA A 397 20.36 -11.03 25.25
CA ALA A 397 19.38 -11.41 24.24
C ALA A 397 18.52 -12.60 24.68
N THR A 398 19.14 -13.64 25.28
CA THR A 398 18.42 -14.80 25.83
C THR A 398 17.47 -14.39 26.98
N ALA A 399 17.95 -13.58 27.92
CA ALA A 399 17.14 -13.11 29.04
C ALA A 399 15.95 -12.23 28.59
N LEU A 400 16.20 -11.25 27.70
CA LEU A 400 15.16 -10.41 27.11
C LEU A 400 14.12 -11.23 26.34
N ALA A 401 14.53 -12.26 25.62
CA ALA A 401 13.62 -13.15 24.92
C ALA A 401 12.66 -13.87 25.88
N GLY A 402 13.13 -14.25 27.07
CA GLY A 402 12.30 -14.79 28.15
C GLY A 402 11.31 -13.75 28.67
N PHE A 403 11.78 -12.55 28.99
CA PHE A 403 10.93 -11.47 29.52
C PHE A 403 9.95 -10.85 28.51
N THR A 404 10.10 -11.12 27.21
CA THR A 404 9.24 -10.55 26.17
C THR A 404 8.23 -11.54 25.60
N GLU A 405 7.86 -12.57 26.37
CA GLU A 405 6.72 -13.42 26.02
C GLU A 405 5.45 -12.57 25.79
N GLY A 406 4.69 -12.92 24.74
CA GLY A 406 3.51 -12.17 24.32
C GLY A 406 3.79 -10.99 23.37
N PHE A 407 5.05 -10.54 23.23
CA PHE A 407 5.35 -9.37 22.40
C PHE A 407 5.36 -9.72 20.91
N SER A 408 4.74 -8.89 20.07
CA SER A 408 4.95 -8.93 18.62
C SER A 408 6.32 -8.34 18.25
N PHE A 409 6.79 -8.58 17.02
CA PHE A 409 8.03 -7.91 16.55
C PHE A 409 7.90 -6.38 16.53
N ALA A 410 6.68 -5.83 16.41
CA ALA A 410 6.46 -4.39 16.54
C ALA A 410 6.66 -3.90 17.97
N TYR A 411 6.17 -4.63 18.97
CA TYR A 411 6.42 -4.33 20.39
C TYR A 411 7.89 -4.50 20.77
N LEU A 412 8.56 -5.55 20.29
CA LEU A 412 10.00 -5.71 20.47
C LEU A 412 10.79 -4.55 19.86
N LYS A 413 10.37 -4.06 18.68
CA LYS A 413 10.97 -2.88 18.06
C LYS A 413 10.79 -1.65 18.95
N GLU A 414 9.59 -1.45 19.48
CA GLU A 414 9.27 -0.33 20.35
C GLU A 414 10.09 -0.37 21.64
N LEU A 415 10.22 -1.54 22.26
CA LEU A 415 11.06 -1.76 23.43
C LEU A 415 12.48 -1.21 23.23
N PHE A 416 13.14 -1.58 22.13
CA PHE A 416 14.48 -1.07 21.85
C PHE A 416 14.49 0.42 21.55
N LEU A 417 13.49 0.95 20.86
CA LEU A 417 13.41 2.38 20.55
C LEU A 417 13.19 3.22 21.81
N ALA A 418 12.20 2.88 22.63
CA ALA A 418 11.89 3.54 23.89
C ALA A 418 13.11 3.52 24.82
N SER A 419 13.76 2.36 24.98
CA SER A 419 14.95 2.23 25.82
C SER A 419 16.12 3.09 25.34
N LEU A 420 16.36 3.15 24.02
CA LEU A 420 17.41 4.00 23.45
C LEU A 420 17.11 5.50 23.64
N VAL A 421 15.84 5.90 23.52
CA VAL A 421 15.41 7.27 23.78
C VAL A 421 15.62 7.61 25.25
N ALA A 422 15.17 6.74 26.17
CA ALA A 422 15.32 6.93 27.60
C ALA A 422 16.78 7.10 28.05
N VAL A 423 17.69 6.29 27.50
CA VAL A 423 19.13 6.45 27.74
C VAL A 423 19.65 7.77 27.17
N ALA A 424 19.18 8.18 25.98
CA ALA A 424 19.61 9.44 25.35
C ALA A 424 19.08 10.69 26.08
N THR A 425 17.89 10.62 26.67
CA THR A 425 17.26 11.72 27.41
C THR A 425 17.59 11.72 28.90
N LYS A 426 18.30 10.70 29.40
CA LYS A 426 18.64 10.46 30.83
C LYS A 426 17.43 10.35 31.77
N THR A 427 16.20 10.37 31.25
CA THR A 427 14.96 10.52 32.04
C THR A 427 14.62 9.30 32.91
N GLU A 428 15.07 8.10 32.53
CA GLU A 428 14.78 6.86 33.29
C GLU A 428 16.03 6.21 33.89
N VAL A 429 17.22 6.66 33.50
CA VAL A 429 18.47 6.20 34.12
C VAL A 429 18.51 6.63 35.58
N GLU A 430 17.97 7.81 35.90
CA GLU A 430 17.87 8.34 37.27
C GLU A 430 16.79 7.62 38.10
N GLN A 431 15.69 7.16 37.49
CA GLN A 431 14.64 6.39 38.17
C GLN A 431 15.06 4.93 38.41
N ALA A 432 15.66 4.26 37.42
CA ALA A 432 16.23 2.93 37.59
C ALA A 432 17.39 2.93 38.61
N ALA A 433 18.20 4.00 38.65
CA ALA A 433 19.21 4.15 39.69
C ALA A 433 18.59 4.42 41.09
N GLY A 434 17.54 5.24 41.17
CA GLY A 434 16.88 5.61 42.44
C GLY A 434 16.11 4.47 43.11
N GLU A 435 15.50 3.55 42.35
CA GLU A 435 14.81 2.38 42.94
C GLU A 435 15.79 1.42 43.66
N ALA A 436 17.08 1.41 43.32
CA ALA A 436 18.10 0.61 44.01
C ALA A 436 18.53 1.20 45.37
N GLU A 437 18.38 2.52 45.59
CA GLU A 437 18.66 3.13 46.89
C GLU A 437 17.50 2.94 47.89
N VAL A 438 16.24 2.92 47.40
CA VAL A 438 15.06 2.81 48.28
C VAL A 438 14.89 1.39 48.86
N VAL A 439 15.29 0.35 48.14
CA VAL A 439 15.19 -1.05 48.63
C VAL A 439 16.19 -1.34 49.76
N VAL A 440 17.30 -0.59 49.86
CA VAL A 440 18.29 -0.76 50.94
C VAL A 440 17.84 -0.11 52.26
N GLU A 441 16.92 0.87 52.22
CA GLU A 441 16.44 1.55 53.44
C GLU A 441 15.22 0.88 54.11
N GLU A 442 14.40 0.11 53.38
CA GLU A 442 13.16 -0.49 53.95
C GLU A 442 13.35 -1.79 54.76
N GLU A 443 14.51 -2.45 54.74
CA GLU A 443 14.75 -3.63 55.61
C GLU A 443 15.18 -3.26 57.05
N GLY A 444 15.05 -1.99 57.43
CA GLY A 444 15.70 -1.41 58.59
C GLY A 444 14.84 -0.89 59.75
N SER A 445 13.55 -1.20 59.91
CA SER A 445 12.91 -1.05 61.24
C SER A 445 11.58 -1.78 61.39
N ALA A 446 11.59 -2.91 62.10
CA ALA A 446 10.41 -3.41 62.80
C ALA A 446 10.39 -2.83 64.22
N SER A 447 9.35 -2.09 64.58
CA SER A 447 8.97 -1.87 65.98
C SER A 447 7.48 -1.67 66.12
N SER A 448 6.92 -2.43 67.04
CA SER A 448 5.55 -2.44 67.56
C SER A 448 5.03 -1.06 67.96
N ASP A 449 3.75 -0.78 67.71
CA ASP A 449 2.83 -0.55 68.83
C ASP A 449 1.35 -0.76 68.44
N SER A 450 0.59 -1.23 69.42
CA SER A 450 -0.83 -1.53 69.39
C SER A 450 -1.62 -0.39 70.04
N THR A 451 -2.77 0.02 69.49
CA THR A 451 -3.88 0.57 70.32
C THR A 451 -5.22 0.64 69.59
N VAL A 452 -6.26 0.32 70.35
CA VAL A 452 -7.71 0.30 70.07
C VAL A 452 -8.35 1.65 70.44
N VAL A 453 -9.54 1.96 69.88
CA VAL A 453 -10.74 2.67 70.43
C VAL A 453 -11.44 3.41 69.26
N VAL A 454 -12.54 2.90 68.69
CA VAL A 454 -13.98 3.09 69.00
C VAL A 454 -14.45 4.55 69.01
N GLU A 455 -15.36 4.90 68.09
CA GLU A 455 -16.54 5.74 68.39
C GLU A 455 -17.71 5.43 67.42
N LYS A 456 -18.87 5.17 68.05
CA LYS A 456 -20.27 5.14 67.57
C LYS A 456 -20.83 6.57 67.68
N ASP A 457 -22.02 7.02 67.27
CA ASP A 457 -23.34 6.53 66.82
C ASP A 457 -23.88 7.70 65.91
N ASP A 458 -24.96 7.60 65.13
CA ASP A 458 -26.36 7.80 65.57
C ASP A 458 -27.28 7.66 64.33
N THR A 459 -28.23 6.70 64.30
CA THR A 459 -29.70 6.81 64.59
C THR A 459 -30.49 7.63 63.54
N VAL A 460 -31.66 7.26 62.99
CA VAL A 460 -32.98 6.80 63.52
C VAL A 460 -33.77 6.17 62.32
N ALA A 461 -34.33 4.94 62.36
CA ALA A 461 -35.72 4.50 62.72
C ALA A 461 -36.87 5.24 61.95
N GLU A 462 -38.00 4.69 61.48
CA GLU A 462 -38.98 3.63 61.86
C GLU A 462 -39.75 3.20 60.56
N GLY A 463 -40.22 1.95 60.34
CA GLY A 463 -41.41 1.29 60.95
C GLY A 463 -42.69 1.57 60.11
N GLY A 464 -43.57 0.65 59.68
CA GLY A 464 -43.76 -0.80 59.82
C GLY A 464 -45.07 -1.23 59.10
N ALA A 465 -45.46 -2.51 59.27
CA ALA A 465 -46.78 -3.16 59.05
C ALA A 465 -47.06 -3.97 57.76
N GLU A 466 -47.26 -5.27 57.98
CA GLU A 466 -47.88 -6.38 57.20
C GLU A 466 -49.45 -6.35 57.26
N PRO A 467 -50.25 -7.34 56.73
CA PRO A 467 -50.04 -8.39 55.71
C PRO A 467 -51.22 -8.58 54.69
N ALA A 468 -51.05 -9.57 53.78
CA ALA A 468 -52.02 -10.60 53.35
C ALA A 468 -52.59 -10.64 51.91
N GLU A 469 -52.33 -11.80 51.29
CA GLU A 469 -53.12 -12.63 50.33
C GLU A 469 -53.36 -12.22 48.85
N GLY A 470 -53.04 -13.17 47.93
CA GLY A 470 -53.77 -13.32 46.66
C GLY A 470 -53.06 -13.82 45.39
N VAL A 471 -52.73 -15.13 45.33
CA VAL A 471 -52.92 -16.09 44.20
C VAL A 471 -52.28 -15.89 42.79
N ASP A 472 -51.43 -16.88 42.44
CA ASP A 472 -51.11 -17.58 41.17
C ASP A 472 -51.07 -16.87 39.78
N LYS A 473 -49.95 -17.04 39.05
CA LYS A 473 -49.75 -18.10 38.03
C LYS A 473 -48.41 -17.99 37.27
N ALA A 474 -47.61 -19.06 37.37
CA ALA A 474 -46.79 -19.74 36.35
C ALA A 474 -45.88 -18.96 35.38
N LYS A 475 -44.57 -19.28 35.40
CA LYS A 475 -43.87 -19.96 34.28
C LYS A 475 -42.36 -20.23 34.55
N THR A 476 -42.03 -21.53 34.48
CA THR A 476 -40.84 -22.17 33.87
C THR A 476 -39.42 -21.64 34.16
N GLU A 477 -38.65 -22.51 34.82
CA GLU A 477 -37.21 -22.49 35.02
C GLU A 477 -36.38 -22.58 33.72
N ALA A 478 -35.27 -21.85 33.68
CA ALA A 478 -34.10 -22.11 32.85
C ALA A 478 -32.86 -22.13 33.76
N PRO A 479 -31.84 -22.99 33.51
CA PRO A 479 -30.79 -23.26 34.47
C PRO A 479 -29.75 -22.13 34.52
N ALA A 480 -29.29 -21.82 35.73
CA ALA A 480 -28.21 -20.89 36.01
C ALA A 480 -26.90 -21.39 35.40
N VAL A 481 -26.29 -20.58 34.53
CA VAL A 481 -24.91 -20.75 34.09
C VAL A 481 -24.03 -20.02 35.10
N ASP A 482 -23.22 -20.78 35.84
CA ASP A 482 -22.15 -20.26 36.69
C ASP A 482 -21.21 -19.36 35.86
N LYS A 483 -21.30 -18.05 36.08
CA LYS A 483 -20.24 -17.12 35.69
C LYS A 483 -19.09 -17.29 36.66
N LYS A 484 -18.10 -18.12 36.30
CA LYS A 484 -16.76 -18.00 36.87
C LYS A 484 -16.19 -16.66 36.41
N GLU A 485 -16.16 -15.69 37.32
CA GLU A 485 -15.30 -14.52 37.18
C GLU A 485 -13.84 -15.00 37.16
N GLU A 486 -13.22 -14.96 35.99
CA GLU A 486 -11.76 -15.05 35.87
C GLU A 486 -11.15 -13.83 36.56
N LYS A 487 -10.55 -14.03 37.73
CA LYS A 487 -9.70 -13.02 38.37
C LYS A 487 -8.53 -12.72 37.44
N LYS A 488 -8.48 -11.50 36.89
CA LYS A 488 -7.28 -10.96 36.22
C LYS A 488 -6.11 -11.01 37.22
N GLU A 489 -5.06 -11.76 36.91
CA GLU A 489 -3.80 -11.66 37.63
C GLU A 489 -3.24 -10.25 37.43
N VAL A 490 -3.06 -9.50 38.52
CA VAL A 490 -2.37 -8.21 38.49
C VAL A 490 -0.91 -8.48 38.14
N MET A 491 -0.49 -8.03 36.96
CA MET A 491 0.81 -8.35 36.39
C MET A 491 1.94 -7.70 37.20
N LYS A 492 2.86 -8.51 37.73
CA LYS A 492 3.97 -8.05 38.58
C LYS A 492 5.11 -7.47 37.73
N PRO A 493 5.77 -6.38 38.18
CA PRO A 493 7.01 -5.92 37.58
C PRO A 493 8.08 -7.01 37.66
N ILE A 494 9.00 -7.03 36.68
CA ILE A 494 10.16 -7.95 36.69
C ILE A 494 10.96 -7.63 37.97
N SER A 495 11.05 -8.57 38.89
CA SER A 495 11.79 -8.34 40.14
C SER A 495 13.30 -8.42 39.89
N GLU A 496 14.08 -7.77 40.75
CA GLU A 496 15.54 -7.81 40.65
C GLU A 496 16.11 -9.24 40.79
N ASP A 497 15.37 -10.11 41.50
CA ASP A 497 15.69 -11.53 41.64
C ASP A 497 15.54 -12.34 40.35
N GLU A 498 14.65 -11.91 39.44
CA GLU A 498 14.47 -12.56 38.13
C GLU A 498 15.59 -12.19 37.15
N ILE A 499 16.31 -11.10 37.39
CA ILE A 499 17.44 -10.66 36.57
C ILE A 499 18.68 -11.51 36.91
N PRO A 500 19.33 -12.15 35.91
CA PRO A 500 20.58 -12.87 36.12
C PRO A 500 21.63 -11.99 36.79
N GLU A 501 22.32 -12.51 37.82
CA GLU A 501 23.30 -11.75 38.64
C GLU A 501 24.31 -10.97 37.79
N GLU A 502 24.82 -11.58 36.72
CA GLU A 502 25.79 -10.99 35.78
C GLU A 502 25.27 -9.76 35.02
N LEU A 503 23.94 -9.57 34.95
CA LEU A 503 23.28 -8.49 34.20
C LEU A 503 22.68 -7.41 35.10
N ARG A 504 22.67 -7.59 36.42
CA ARG A 504 22.06 -6.66 37.38
C ARG A 504 22.73 -5.28 37.34
N ASP A 505 24.05 -5.23 37.18
CA ASP A 505 24.79 -3.96 37.13
C ASP A 505 24.70 -3.25 35.77
N ASN A 506 24.10 -3.88 34.76
CA ASN A 506 23.99 -3.30 33.42
C ASN A 506 22.83 -2.29 33.35
N ILE A 507 23.16 -1.00 33.39
CA ILE A 507 22.18 0.11 33.34
C ILE A 507 21.23 -0.02 32.14
N PHE A 508 21.74 -0.34 30.96
CA PHE A 508 20.89 -0.46 29.76
C PHE A 508 19.94 -1.65 29.84
N PHE A 509 20.40 -2.77 30.42
CA PHE A 509 19.54 -3.93 30.67
C PHE A 509 18.41 -3.60 31.64
N ARG A 510 18.70 -2.87 32.73
CA ARG A 510 17.68 -2.42 33.68
C ARG A 510 16.63 -1.52 33.03
N VAL A 511 17.07 -0.58 32.18
CA VAL A 511 16.16 0.27 31.38
C VAL A 511 15.27 -0.59 30.47
N LEU A 512 15.84 -1.60 29.81
CA LEU A 512 15.06 -2.53 28.99
C LEU A 512 14.02 -3.30 29.83
N CYS A 513 14.38 -3.82 31.01
CA CYS A 513 13.45 -4.50 31.91
C CYS A 513 12.31 -3.57 32.39
N HIS A 514 12.63 -2.32 32.72
CA HIS A 514 11.63 -1.31 33.08
C HIS A 514 10.66 -1.05 31.91
N GLN A 515 11.20 -0.87 30.70
CA GLN A 515 10.40 -0.64 29.49
C GLN A 515 9.53 -1.85 29.10
N ILE A 516 9.98 -3.09 29.35
CA ILE A 516 9.14 -4.28 29.19
C ILE A 516 7.91 -4.19 30.10
N THR A 517 8.09 -3.82 31.36
CA THR A 517 6.99 -3.69 32.32
C THR A 517 6.02 -2.58 31.90
N SER A 518 6.53 -1.45 31.41
CA SER A 518 5.70 -0.34 30.90
C SER A 518 4.86 -0.76 29.68
N LEU A 519 5.49 -1.35 28.66
CA LEU A 519 4.81 -1.80 27.44
C LEU A 519 3.77 -2.89 27.72
N ARG A 520 4.02 -3.76 28.71
CA ARG A 520 3.05 -4.76 29.17
C ARG A 520 1.78 -4.12 29.71
N ARG A 521 1.89 -3.08 30.53
CA ARG A 521 0.72 -2.33 31.04
C ARG A 521 -0.08 -1.71 29.89
N GLU A 522 0.60 -1.09 28.92
CA GLU A 522 -0.09 -0.51 27.75
C GLU A 522 -0.80 -1.55 26.88
N MET A 523 -0.29 -2.78 26.81
CA MET A 523 -0.94 -3.88 26.08
C MET A 523 -2.24 -4.30 26.76
N ASP A 524 -2.24 -4.39 28.09
CA ASP A 524 -3.43 -4.78 28.86
C ASP A 524 -4.52 -3.70 28.81
N ASP A 525 -4.14 -2.43 28.90
CA ASP A 525 -5.07 -1.29 28.81
C ASP A 525 -5.79 -1.24 27.46
N LYS A 526 -5.09 -1.53 26.35
CA LYS A 526 -5.69 -1.62 25.00
C LYS A 526 -6.59 -2.84 24.80
N GLY A 527 -6.30 -3.94 25.49
CA GLY A 527 -7.14 -5.15 25.46
C GLY A 527 -8.52 -4.94 26.06
N ASP A 528 -8.68 -3.94 26.94
CA ASP A 528 -9.96 -3.57 27.52
C ASP A 528 -10.79 -2.66 26.57
N GLU A 529 -10.16 -1.80 25.77
CA GLU A 529 -10.87 -0.97 24.78
C GLU A 529 -11.49 -1.79 23.63
N GLU A 530 -10.79 -2.80 23.10
CA GLU A 530 -11.33 -3.67 22.02
C GLU A 530 -12.55 -4.51 22.48
N LYS A 531 -12.72 -4.75 23.79
CA LYS A 531 -13.89 -5.46 24.32
C LYS A 531 -15.12 -4.56 24.43
N VAL A 532 -14.94 -3.26 24.68
CA VAL A 532 -16.06 -2.30 24.83
C VAL A 532 -16.71 -1.98 23.48
N GLU A 533 -15.96 -1.97 22.37
CA GLU A 533 -16.54 -1.75 21.02
C GLU A 533 -17.41 -2.92 20.49
N SER A 534 -17.47 -4.04 21.21
CA SER A 534 -18.32 -5.19 20.84
C SER A 534 -19.73 -5.17 21.43
N GLY A 535 -20.09 -4.13 22.20
CA GLY A 535 -21.38 -4.03 22.88
C GLY A 535 -22.05 -2.66 22.71
N GLY A 536 -22.91 -2.53 21.70
CA GLY A 536 -23.88 -1.44 21.62
C GLY A 536 -24.12 -0.94 20.20
N GLU A 537 -25.13 -1.49 19.52
CA GLU A 537 -25.79 -0.75 18.43
C GLU A 537 -26.47 0.49 19.04
N PRO A 538 -26.24 1.71 18.50
CA PRO A 538 -27.09 2.84 18.82
C PRO A 538 -28.43 2.64 18.09
N ASP A 539 -29.48 2.42 18.87
CA ASP A 539 -30.89 2.44 18.43
C ASP A 539 -31.22 3.84 17.87
N TYR A 540 -31.19 3.98 16.54
CA TYR A 540 -31.71 5.15 15.86
C TYR A 540 -33.24 5.05 15.81
N GLY A 541 -33.87 5.58 16.85
CA GLY A 541 -35.32 5.72 16.95
C GLY A 541 -35.91 6.38 15.70
N HIS A 542 -36.86 5.69 15.10
CA HIS A 542 -37.73 6.14 14.03
C HIS A 542 -38.56 7.35 14.53
N ARG A 543 -38.22 8.57 14.11
CA ARG A 543 -39.16 9.70 14.14
C ARG A 543 -39.94 9.69 12.84
N GLY A 544 -41.24 9.42 12.95
CA GLY A 544 -42.20 9.68 11.90
C GLY A 544 -42.38 11.19 11.78
N ASP A 545 -42.30 11.69 10.55
CA ASP A 545 -42.80 13.01 10.19
C ASP A 545 -44.22 12.83 9.67
N GLU A 546 -45.16 13.30 10.48
CA GLU A 546 -46.55 13.56 10.13
C GLU A 546 -46.63 14.75 9.15
N ASP A 547 -47.66 14.69 8.30
CA ASP A 547 -48.17 15.77 7.48
C ASP A 547 -48.24 17.10 8.25
N ASP A 548 -47.82 18.20 7.62
CA ASP A 548 -48.60 19.44 7.71
C ASP A 548 -48.32 20.35 6.50
N SER A 549 -49.45 20.80 5.95
CA SER A 549 -49.66 21.76 4.88
C SER A 549 -49.26 23.19 5.24
N ASP A 550 -48.61 23.89 4.31
CA ASP A 550 -49.04 25.19 3.74
C ASP A 550 -48.13 25.66 2.60
#